data_AF-A0A529MFN6-F1
#
_entry.id   AF-A0A529MFN6-F1
#
_cell.length_a   1.000
_cell.length_b   1.000
_cell.length_c   1.000
_cell.angle_alpha   90.00
_cell.angle_beta   90.00
_cell.angle_gamma   90.00
#
_symmetry.space_group_name_H-M   'P 1'
#
loop_
_entity.id
_entity.type
_entity.pdbx_description
1 polymer ?
#
loop_
_entity_poly.entity_id
_entity_poly.type
_entity_poly.pdbx_seq_one_letter_code
_entity_poly.pdbx_strand_id
1 'polypeptide(L)'
;MAGHDSRRPSEWRRLFRITIDLIDQLRENAGGDDFEWSFGGGTAMMIQIGHRESHDIDIFLDDPQLLGFIDPSRSHLHFGTMPSDYLGDGLRFQKFAFEGIGEIDFIVAGALTTTPFETRMVEGRTVRL
;
A
#
# COMPACT_ATOMS: atom_id res chain seq x y z
N MET A 1 -35.20 -11.14 -4.90
CA MET A 1 -34.39 -11.25 -3.68
C MET A 1 -32.96 -10.94 -4.07
N ALA A 2 -32.48 -9.74 -3.75
CA ALA A 2 -31.10 -9.36 -4.02
C ALA A 2 -30.21 -10.15 -3.05
N GLY A 3 -29.23 -10.89 -3.58
CA GLY A 3 -28.26 -11.61 -2.77
C GLY A 3 -27.54 -10.61 -1.87
N HIS A 4 -27.62 -10.82 -0.56
CA HIS A 4 -26.78 -10.14 0.39
C HIS A 4 -25.33 -10.46 0.00
N ASP A 5 -24.55 -9.47 -0.42
CA ASP A 5 -23.12 -9.66 -0.67
C ASP A 5 -22.48 -10.07 0.66
N SER A 6 -22.10 -11.34 0.77
CA SER A 6 -21.56 -11.98 1.98
C SER A 6 -20.12 -11.55 2.29
N ARG A 7 -19.60 -10.52 1.62
CA ARG A 7 -18.27 -9.99 1.90
C ARG A 7 -18.27 -9.32 3.28
N ARG A 8 -17.27 -9.68 4.08
CA ARG A 8 -16.98 -9.00 5.34
C ARG A 8 -16.73 -7.51 5.05
N PRO A 9 -17.12 -6.59 5.95
CA PRO A 9 -16.80 -5.17 5.79
C PRO A 9 -15.30 -4.96 5.58
N SER A 10 -14.94 -3.98 4.76
CA SER A 10 -13.53 -3.66 4.56
C SER A 10 -12.81 -3.22 5.84
N GLU A 11 -11.59 -3.73 6.02
CA GLU A 11 -10.65 -3.28 7.04
C GLU A 11 -9.59 -2.32 6.45
N TRP A 12 -9.89 -1.58 5.39
CA TRP A 12 -8.92 -0.72 4.69
C TRP A 12 -8.19 0.27 5.62
N ARG A 13 -8.83 0.76 6.69
CA ARG A 13 -8.15 1.63 7.69
C ARG A 13 -7.06 0.90 8.45
N ARG A 14 -7.25 -0.41 8.70
CA ARG A 14 -6.23 -1.25 9.33
C ARG A 14 -5.09 -1.50 8.36
N LEU A 15 -5.40 -1.84 7.10
CA LEU A 15 -4.39 -1.93 6.05
C LEU A 15 -3.62 -0.61 5.90
N PHE A 16 -4.31 0.53 5.93
CA PHE A 16 -3.69 1.86 5.79
C PHE A 16 -2.65 2.10 6.87
N ARG A 17 -2.99 1.78 8.14
CA ARG A 17 -2.02 1.90 9.24
C ARG A 17 -0.81 0.99 9.06
N ILE A 18 -1.01 -0.24 8.59
CA ILE A 18 0.08 -1.18 8.28
C ILE A 18 0.92 -0.63 7.13
N THR A 19 0.31 -0.12 6.07
CA THR A 19 1.00 0.45 4.92
C THR A 19 1.88 1.63 5.32
N ILE A 20 1.37 2.54 6.14
CA ILE A 20 2.15 3.68 6.63
C ILE A 20 3.34 3.22 7.49
N ASP A 21 3.14 2.24 8.37
CA ASP A 21 4.21 1.64 9.18
C ASP A 21 5.29 0.98 8.29
N LEU A 22 4.89 0.29 7.23
CA LEU A 22 5.81 -0.29 6.26
C LEU A 22 6.57 0.76 5.46
N ILE A 23 5.94 1.88 5.09
CA ILE A 23 6.61 3.00 4.40
C ILE A 23 7.64 3.67 5.33
N ASP A 24 7.30 3.84 6.61
CA ASP A 24 8.23 4.39 7.60
C ASP A 24 9.45 3.46 7.76
N GLN A 25 9.24 2.15 7.87
CA GLN A 25 10.32 1.15 7.90
C GLN A 25 11.13 1.09 6.59
N LEU A 26 10.49 1.21 5.43
CA LEU A 26 11.17 1.28 4.13
C LEU A 26 12.14 2.47 4.11
N ARG A 27 11.71 3.65 4.57
CA ARG A 27 12.56 4.84 4.65
C ARG A 27 13.75 4.63 5.60
N GLU A 28 13.53 4.00 6.75
CA GLU A 28 14.60 3.67 7.69
C GLU A 28 15.62 2.69 7.07
N ASN A 29 15.13 1.62 6.41
CA ASN A 29 15.96 0.61 5.77
C ASN A 29 16.74 1.15 4.57
N ALA A 30 16.18 2.12 3.85
CA ALA A 30 16.81 2.82 2.73
C ALA A 30 17.82 3.90 3.20
N GLY A 31 18.19 3.95 4.49
CA GLY A 31 19.18 4.89 5.00
C GLY A 31 18.65 6.31 5.24
N GLY A 32 17.33 6.49 5.27
CA GLY A 32 16.69 7.78 5.47
C GLY A 32 16.50 8.62 4.20
N ASP A 33 16.80 8.05 3.03
CA ASP A 33 16.58 8.70 1.75
C ASP A 33 15.10 8.98 1.51
N ASP A 34 14.80 10.16 0.95
CA ASP A 34 13.44 10.51 0.55
C ASP A 34 13.14 9.90 -0.83
N PHE A 35 11.99 9.26 -0.95
CA PHE A 35 11.53 8.64 -2.19
C PHE A 35 10.07 8.99 -2.44
N GLU A 36 9.68 9.02 -3.71
CA GLU A 36 8.30 9.32 -4.06
C GLU A 36 7.44 8.06 -3.98
N TRP A 37 6.29 8.20 -3.33
CA TRP A 37 5.27 7.17 -3.34
C TRP A 37 3.87 7.79 -3.38
N SER A 38 2.89 7.02 -3.83
CA SER A 38 1.48 7.43 -3.81
C SER A 38 0.57 6.24 -3.59
N PHE A 39 -0.60 6.46 -3.00
CA PHE A 39 -1.68 5.50 -3.09
C PHE A 39 -2.24 5.51 -4.50
N GLY A 40 -2.67 4.34 -4.96
CA GLY A 40 -3.42 4.22 -6.21
C GLY A 40 -4.56 3.22 -6.09
N GLY A 41 -4.96 2.71 -7.25
CA GLY A 41 -5.96 1.65 -7.39
C GLY A 41 -7.30 1.97 -6.72
N GLY A 42 -7.95 0.93 -6.20
CA GLY A 42 -9.31 1.02 -5.68
C GLY A 42 -9.43 1.90 -4.44
N THR A 43 -8.41 1.89 -3.58
CA THR A 43 -8.42 2.65 -2.32
C THR A 43 -8.25 4.16 -2.57
N ALA A 44 -7.36 4.58 -3.49
CA ALA A 44 -7.25 5.99 -3.85
C ALA A 44 -8.58 6.52 -4.42
N MET A 45 -9.20 5.79 -5.36
CA MET A 45 -10.49 6.16 -5.94
C MET A 45 -11.63 6.18 -4.91
N MET A 46 -11.64 5.23 -3.96
CA MET A 46 -12.61 5.22 -2.85
C MET A 46 -12.49 6.50 -2.01
N ILE A 47 -11.26 6.89 -1.64
CA ILE A 47 -11.02 8.07 -0.81
C ILE A 47 -11.31 9.37 -1.59
N GLN A 48 -10.94 9.43 -2.87
CA GLN A 48 -11.06 10.65 -3.66
C GLN A 48 -12.49 10.96 -4.09
N ILE A 49 -13.23 9.95 -4.57
CA ILE A 49 -14.53 10.12 -5.24
C ILE A 49 -15.62 9.15 -4.77
N GLY A 50 -15.36 8.35 -3.73
CA GLY A 50 -16.36 7.41 -3.19
C GLY A 50 -16.73 6.27 -4.14
N HIS A 51 -15.79 5.83 -4.98
CA HIS A 51 -16.08 4.91 -6.10
C HIS A 51 -16.75 3.60 -5.67
N ARG A 52 -16.17 2.88 -4.70
CA ARG A 52 -16.74 1.71 -3.99
C ARG A 52 -15.87 1.38 -2.78
N GLU A 53 -16.36 0.55 -1.87
CA GLU A 53 -15.52 0.02 -0.79
C GLU A 53 -14.37 -0.82 -1.37
N SER A 54 -13.13 -0.48 -0.97
CA SER A 54 -11.90 -1.21 -1.34
C SER A 54 -11.47 -2.11 -0.20
N HIS A 55 -10.94 -3.29 -0.51
CA HIS A 55 -10.42 -4.24 0.48
C HIS A 55 -8.90 -4.34 0.47
N ASP A 56 -8.24 -3.70 -0.50
CA ASP A 56 -6.80 -3.81 -0.72
C ASP A 56 -6.19 -2.39 -0.82
N ILE A 57 -4.88 -2.27 -0.58
CA ILE A 57 -4.14 -1.02 -0.72
C ILE A 57 -3.06 -1.16 -1.77
N ASP A 58 -3.12 -0.33 -2.81
CA ASP A 58 -2.08 -0.21 -3.82
C ASP A 58 -1.19 1.01 -3.51
N ILE A 59 0.11 0.78 -3.39
CA ILE A 59 1.16 1.79 -3.25
C ILE A 59 2.03 1.77 -4.49
N PHE A 60 2.19 2.92 -5.11
CA PHE A 60 3.06 3.12 -6.25
C PHE A 60 4.39 3.73 -5.80
N LEU A 61 5.49 3.10 -6.17
CA LEU A 61 6.87 3.53 -5.97
C LEU A 61 7.47 3.92 -7.32
N ASP A 62 8.37 4.92 -7.31
CA ASP A 62 9.07 5.41 -8.50
C ASP A 62 10.37 4.65 -8.81
N ASP A 63 10.98 4.02 -7.81
CA ASP A 63 12.26 3.31 -7.94
C ASP A 63 12.16 1.80 -7.57
N PRO A 64 12.50 0.87 -8.49
CA PRO A 64 12.53 -0.57 -8.19
C PRO A 64 13.53 -0.97 -7.10
N GLN A 65 14.57 -0.18 -6.83
CA GLN A 65 15.57 -0.48 -5.79
C GLN A 65 14.94 -0.52 -4.39
N LEU A 66 13.85 0.22 -4.18
CA LEU A 66 13.09 0.27 -2.94
C LEU A 66 12.48 -1.10 -2.57
N LEU A 67 12.18 -1.95 -3.56
CA LEU A 67 11.58 -3.26 -3.30
C LEU A 67 12.50 -4.15 -2.46
N GLY A 68 13.82 -4.03 -2.59
CA GLY A 68 14.77 -4.79 -1.76
C GLY A 68 14.67 -4.46 -0.28
N PHE A 69 14.33 -3.20 0.04
CA PHE A 69 14.23 -2.68 1.42
C PHE A 69 12.87 -2.98 2.09
N ILE A 70 11.88 -3.40 1.30
CA ILE A 70 10.55 -3.84 1.77
C ILE A 70 10.30 -5.34 1.52
N ASP A 71 11.25 -6.08 0.95
CA ASP A 71 11.18 -7.54 0.83
C ASP A 71 11.49 -8.20 2.19
N PRO A 72 10.54 -8.93 2.82
CA PRO A 72 10.76 -9.58 4.11
C PRO A 72 11.89 -10.61 4.13
N SER A 73 12.28 -11.14 2.98
CA SER A 73 13.40 -12.09 2.86
C SER A 73 14.77 -11.42 2.89
N ARG A 74 14.83 -10.08 2.71
CA ARG A 74 16.07 -9.30 2.58
C ARG A 74 16.20 -8.22 3.65
N SER A 75 15.09 -7.77 4.21
CA SER A 75 15.02 -6.63 5.11
C SER A 75 14.39 -7.02 6.44
N HIS A 76 14.86 -6.37 7.51
CA HIS A 76 14.35 -6.62 8.85
C HIS A 76 13.07 -5.82 9.08
N LEU A 77 11.94 -6.37 8.64
CA LEU A 77 10.63 -5.75 8.82
C LEU A 77 9.97 -6.23 10.11
N HIS A 78 9.35 -5.30 10.81
CA HIS A 78 8.54 -5.53 11.99
C HIS A 78 7.06 -5.39 11.64
N PHE A 79 6.24 -6.32 12.13
CA PHE A 79 4.81 -6.34 11.85
C PHE A 79 4.03 -6.39 13.16
N GLY A 80 3.20 -5.37 13.41
CA GLY A 80 2.20 -5.43 14.49
C GLY A 80 1.06 -6.41 14.18
N THR A 81 0.79 -6.69 12.91
CA THR A 81 -0.07 -7.77 12.43
C THR A 81 0.72 -8.54 11.38
N MET A 82 1.03 -9.81 11.63
CA MET A 82 1.83 -10.61 10.70
C MET A 82 1.07 -10.86 9.38
N PRO A 83 1.71 -10.70 8.22
CA PRO A 83 1.15 -11.16 6.96
C PRO A 83 1.04 -12.69 6.98
N SER A 84 -0.02 -13.21 6.37
CA SER A 84 -0.19 -14.66 6.16
C SER A 84 0.68 -15.15 5.01
N ASP A 85 0.99 -14.29 4.05
CA ASP A 85 1.89 -14.59 2.93
C ASP A 85 2.49 -13.29 2.37
N TYR A 86 3.62 -13.41 1.67
CA TYR A 86 4.23 -12.31 0.92
C TYR A 86 4.86 -12.82 -0.38
N LEU A 87 4.77 -12.03 -1.44
CA LEU A 87 5.30 -12.38 -2.76
C LEU A 87 5.89 -11.15 -3.44
N GLY A 88 7.09 -11.27 -3.98
CA GLY A 88 7.71 -10.23 -4.79
C GLY A 88 8.53 -10.82 -5.92
N ASP A 89 8.71 -10.05 -6.99
CA ASP A 89 9.61 -10.39 -8.10
C ASP A 89 10.94 -9.63 -8.06
N GLY A 90 11.11 -8.77 -7.05
CA GLY A 90 12.29 -7.96 -6.82
C GLY A 90 12.50 -6.82 -7.82
N LEU A 91 11.54 -6.56 -8.72
CA LEU A 91 11.68 -5.55 -9.78
C LEU A 91 10.41 -4.73 -10.03
N ARG A 92 9.22 -5.32 -9.91
CA ARG A 92 7.95 -4.69 -10.28
C ARG A 92 6.99 -4.61 -9.11
N PHE A 93 7.02 -5.57 -8.18
CA PHE A 93 6.12 -5.51 -7.04
C PHE A 93 6.64 -6.27 -5.81
N GLN A 94 6.07 -5.89 -4.66
CA GLN A 94 6.08 -6.63 -3.41
C GLN A 94 4.67 -6.60 -2.81
N LYS A 95 4.06 -7.77 -2.68
CA LYS A 95 2.71 -8.00 -2.14
C LYS A 95 2.79 -8.57 -0.73
N PHE A 96 1.87 -8.14 0.12
CA PHE A 96 1.60 -8.67 1.45
C PHE A 96 0.13 -9.07 1.56
N ALA A 97 -0.14 -10.32 1.92
CA ALA A 97 -1.49 -10.81 2.17
C ALA A 97 -1.76 -10.92 3.67
N PHE A 98 -2.93 -10.46 4.12
CA PHE A 98 -3.37 -10.56 5.50
C PHE A 98 -4.72 -11.29 5.57
N GLU A 99 -4.69 -12.55 6.02
CA GLU A 99 -5.88 -13.40 6.08
C GLU A 99 -7.05 -12.71 6.80
N GLY A 100 -8.17 -12.56 6.09
CA GLY A 100 -9.39 -11.95 6.60
C GLY A 100 -9.39 -10.42 6.68
N ILE A 101 -8.30 -9.75 6.29
CA ILE A 101 -8.14 -8.28 6.32
C ILE A 101 -8.06 -7.72 4.89
N GLY A 102 -7.17 -8.26 4.05
CA GLY A 102 -6.95 -7.85 2.66
C GLY A 102 -5.48 -7.84 2.26
N GLU A 103 -5.15 -7.16 1.16
CA GLU A 103 -3.80 -7.13 0.59
C GLU A 103 -3.19 -5.73 0.58
N ILE A 104 -1.85 -5.65 0.65
CA ILE A 104 -1.07 -4.43 0.41
C ILE A 104 -0.09 -4.72 -0.72
N ASP A 105 -0.17 -3.93 -1.78
CA ASP A 105 0.62 -4.05 -2.99
C ASP A 105 1.55 -2.86 -3.16
N PHE A 106 2.86 -3.07 -3.02
CA PHE A 106 3.86 -2.13 -3.48
C PHE A 106 4.17 -2.43 -4.95
N ILE A 107 3.95 -1.46 -5.82
CA ILE A 107 4.03 -1.57 -7.28
C ILE A 107 5.01 -0.52 -7.77
N VAL A 108 5.96 -0.91 -8.62
CA VAL A 108 6.89 0.01 -9.26
C VAL A 108 6.26 0.47 -10.57
N ALA A 109 5.91 1.75 -10.66
CA ALA A 109 5.48 2.36 -11.90
C ALA A 109 5.76 3.86 -11.91
N GLY A 110 6.26 4.36 -13.05
CA GLY A 110 6.47 5.79 -13.24
C GLY A 110 5.17 6.56 -13.51
N ALA A 111 5.16 7.83 -13.13
CA ALA A 111 4.06 8.75 -13.43
C ALA A 111 3.88 8.92 -14.95
N LEU A 112 2.61 8.90 -15.40
CA LEU A 112 2.26 9.14 -16.81
C LEU A 112 1.85 10.59 -17.10
N THR A 113 1.48 11.35 -16.07
CA THR A 113 1.05 12.74 -16.18
C THR A 113 1.99 13.65 -15.39
N THR A 114 1.97 14.94 -15.72
CA THR A 114 2.77 15.97 -15.02
C THR A 114 2.29 16.23 -13.59
N THR A 115 1.06 15.85 -13.27
CA THR A 115 0.48 15.96 -11.93
C THR A 115 -0.23 14.63 -11.63
N PRO A 116 0.51 13.60 -11.17
CA PRO A 116 0.02 12.23 -11.07
C PRO A 116 -0.86 11.98 -9.84
N PHE A 117 -0.78 12.84 -8.82
CA PHE A 117 -1.51 12.70 -7.57
C PHE A 117 -1.92 14.06 -6.99
N GLU A 118 -2.93 14.05 -6.13
CA GLU A 118 -3.29 15.12 -5.22
C GLU A 118 -2.86 14.76 -3.79
N THR A 119 -2.47 15.76 -3.00
CA THR A 119 -2.20 15.54 -1.57
C THR A 119 -3.47 15.68 -0.75
N ARG A 120 -3.77 14.70 0.12
CA ARG A 120 -4.91 14.75 1.05
C ARG A 120 -4.53 14.28 2.46
N MET A 121 -5.32 14.71 3.44
CA MET A 121 -5.23 14.22 4.81
C MET A 121 -6.12 12.98 4.96
N VAL A 122 -5.52 11.84 5.28
CA VAL A 122 -6.20 10.55 5.46
C VAL A 122 -5.72 9.94 6.77
N GLU A 123 -6.65 9.62 7.68
CA GLU A 123 -6.34 9.03 9.00
C GLU A 123 -5.21 9.78 9.76
N GLY A 124 -5.17 11.11 9.65
CA GLY A 124 -4.16 11.97 10.29
C GLY A 124 -2.78 12.00 9.62
N ARG A 125 -2.62 11.37 8.45
CA ARG A 125 -1.41 11.43 7.62
C ARG A 125 -1.67 12.23 6.34
N THR A 126 -0.69 13.03 5.95
CA THR A 126 -0.68 13.70 4.64
C THR A 126 -0.15 12.71 3.61
N VAL A 127 -0.97 12.32 2.64
CA VAL A 127 -0.67 11.28 1.66
C VAL A 127 -0.97 11.75 0.23
N ARG A 128 -0.32 11.13 -0.75
CA ARG A 128 -0.54 11.37 -2.18
C ARG A 128 -1.53 10.31 -2.70
N LEU A 129 -2.61 10.74 -3.36
CA LEU A 129 -3.69 9.91 -3.92
C LEU A 129 -3.94 10.26 -5.38
#